data_AF-A0AAU2QKT4-F1
#
_entry.id   AF-A0AAU2QKT4-F1
#
_cell.length_a   1.000
_cell.length_b   1.000
_cell.length_c   1.000
_cell.angle_alpha   90.00
_cell.angle_beta   90.00
_cell.angle_gamma   90.00
#
_symmetry.space_group_name_H-M   'P 1'
#
loop_
_entity.id
_entity.type
_entity.pdbx_description
1 polymer ?
#
loop_
_entity_poly.entity_id
_entity_poly.type
_entity_poly.pdbx_seq_one_letter_code
_entity_poly.pdbx_strand_id
1 'polypeptide(L)'
;MYKRRRALGAYLGVVLAAVLLPGIRPIDDNVAWAALLPGIVFLVVNQLISSYPSSIRTAPPIALLILAAVGVVQDTLIWLLVSWISSQMDGGLHVDGFLAALLGGVVVRVSVLAVMAVGPQPAPETAA
;
A
#
# COMPACT_ATOMS: atom_id res chain seq x y z
N MET A 1 -0.22 -16.26 -7.48
CA MET A 1 -1.30 -15.27 -7.71
C MET A 1 -1.35 -14.14 -6.68
N TYR A 2 -1.08 -14.39 -5.40
CA TYR A 2 -1.17 -13.36 -4.34
C TYR A 2 -0.20 -12.17 -4.46
N LYS A 3 1.06 -12.40 -4.89
CA LYS A 3 2.05 -11.32 -5.06
C LYS A 3 1.58 -10.23 -6.05
N ARG A 4 1.00 -10.63 -7.19
CA ARG A 4 0.46 -9.68 -8.19
C ARG A 4 -0.70 -8.87 -7.64
N ARG A 5 -1.61 -9.49 -6.87
CA ARG A 5 -2.74 -8.77 -6.23
C ARG A 5 -2.28 -7.78 -5.18
N ARG A 6 -1.26 -8.12 -4.39
CA ARG A 6 -0.64 -7.20 -3.42
C ARG A 6 -0.05 -5.98 -4.12
N ALA A 7 0.72 -6.19 -5.19
CA ALA A 7 1.29 -5.10 -5.98
C ALA A 7 0.22 -4.21 -6.61
N LEU A 8 -0.81 -4.81 -7.23
CA LEU A 8 -1.93 -4.07 -7.80
C LEU A 8 -2.70 -3.27 -6.76
N GLY A 9 -3.03 -3.89 -5.61
CA GLY A 9 -3.73 -3.21 -4.53
C GLY A 9 -2.91 -2.08 -3.90
N ALA A 10 -1.58 -2.23 -3.85
CA ALA A 10 -0.69 -1.19 -3.34
C ALA A 10 -0.65 0.00 -4.31
N TYR A 11 -0.49 -0.26 -5.61
CA TYR A 11 -0.52 0.78 -6.63
C TYR A 11 -1.86 1.51 -6.67
N LEU A 12 -2.98 0.78 -6.67
CA LEU A 12 -4.32 1.38 -6.58
C LEU A 12 -4.48 2.19 -5.31
N GLY A 13 -4.01 1.67 -4.18
CA GLY A 13 -4.02 2.38 -2.91
C GLY A 13 -3.24 3.68 -2.93
N VAL A 14 -2.08 3.72 -3.58
CA VAL A 14 -1.27 4.94 -3.77
C VAL A 14 -2.03 5.96 -4.60
N VAL A 15 -2.59 5.55 -5.74
CA VAL A 15 -3.36 6.43 -6.62
C VAL A 15 -4.59 6.97 -5.88
N LEU A 16 -5.32 6.11 -5.17
CA LEU A 16 -6.47 6.51 -4.35
C LEU A 16 -6.06 7.49 -3.25
N ALA A 17 -4.95 7.25 -2.56
CA ALA A 17 -4.45 8.14 -1.53
C ALA A 17 -4.11 9.53 -2.12
N ALA A 18 -3.46 9.57 -3.28
CA ALA A 18 -3.11 10.82 -3.97
C ALA A 18 -4.34 11.61 -4.46
N VAL A 19 -5.44 10.92 -4.80
CA VAL A 19 -6.68 11.57 -5.26
C VAL A 19 -7.57 11.99 -4.08
N LEU A 20 -7.64 11.19 -3.02
CA LEU A 20 -8.59 11.37 -1.93
C LEU A 20 -8.05 12.22 -0.77
N LEU A 21 -6.73 12.23 -0.56
CA LEU A 21 -6.15 12.87 0.62
C LEU A 21 -5.54 14.23 0.25
N PRO A 22 -6.03 15.35 0.80
CA PRO A 22 -5.56 16.69 0.46
C PRO A 22 -4.10 16.96 0.87
N GLY A 23 -3.54 16.11 1.73
CA GLY A 23 -2.14 16.13 2.15
C GLY A 23 -1.21 15.28 1.29
N ILE A 24 -1.69 14.62 0.23
CA ILE A 24 -0.83 13.90 -0.72
C ILE A 24 -1.07 14.52 -2.09
N ARG A 25 -0.06 15.21 -2.63
CA ARG A 25 -0.20 15.99 -3.85
C ARG A 25 0.86 15.61 -4.87
N PRO A 26 0.50 15.50 -6.16
CA PRO A 26 1.50 15.35 -7.20
C PRO A 26 2.30 16.65 -7.33
N ILE A 27 3.61 16.50 -7.55
CA ILE A 27 4.50 17.61 -7.87
C ILE A 27 4.29 18.05 -9.33
N ASP A 28 3.92 17.11 -10.21
CA ASP A 28 3.61 17.32 -11.63
C ASP A 28 2.10 17.25 -11.95
N ASP A 29 1.71 17.65 -13.17
CA ASP A 29 0.30 17.66 -13.61
C ASP A 29 -0.34 16.26 -13.82
N ASN A 30 0.46 15.19 -13.85
CA ASN A 30 -0.03 13.82 -14.09
C ASN A 30 0.06 12.94 -12.84
N VAL A 31 -1.08 12.77 -12.16
CA VAL A 31 -1.20 11.95 -10.93
C VAL A 31 -0.75 10.50 -11.14
N ALA A 32 -1.09 9.88 -12.28
CA ALA A 32 -0.73 8.48 -12.53
C ALA A 32 0.78 8.30 -12.70
N TRP A 33 1.44 9.30 -13.32
CA TRP A 33 2.89 9.34 -13.46
C TRP A 33 3.58 9.66 -12.13
N ALA A 34 3.06 10.65 -11.39
CA ALA A 34 3.55 11.01 -10.07
C ALA A 34 3.43 9.84 -9.06
N ALA A 35 2.40 9.01 -9.20
CA ALA A 35 2.18 7.80 -8.39
C ALA A 35 3.12 6.63 -8.73
N LEU A 36 3.89 6.71 -9.83
CA LEU A 36 4.79 5.63 -10.25
C LEU A 36 5.94 5.44 -9.26
N LEU A 37 6.61 6.52 -8.85
CA LEU A 37 7.70 6.47 -7.87
C LEU A 37 7.22 5.89 -6.52
N PRO A 38 6.15 6.43 -5.88
CA PRO A 38 5.60 5.82 -4.67
C PRO A 38 5.20 4.36 -4.90
N GLY A 39 4.54 4.05 -6.01
CA GLY A 39 4.17 2.67 -6.36
C GLY A 39 5.36 1.70 -6.40
N ILE A 40 6.49 2.14 -6.97
CA ILE A 40 7.74 1.37 -6.99
C ILE A 40 8.31 1.22 -5.58
N VAL A 41 8.37 2.29 -4.79
CA VAL A 41 8.88 2.24 -3.40
C VAL A 41 8.04 1.28 -2.56
N PHE A 42 6.71 1.37 -2.64
CA PHE A 42 5.80 0.42 -1.99
C PHE A 42 6.06 -1.01 -2.45
N LEU A 43 6.21 -1.25 -3.75
CA LEU A 43 6.47 -2.57 -4.30
C LEU A 43 7.81 -3.16 -3.84
N VAL A 44 8.86 -2.33 -3.75
CA VAL A 44 10.18 -2.74 -3.26
C VAL A 44 10.10 -3.05 -1.77
N VAL A 45 9.67 -2.10 -0.94
CA VAL A 45 9.65 -2.30 0.53
C VAL A 45 8.75 -3.46 0.93
N ASN A 46 7.60 -3.64 0.29
CA ASN A 46 6.70 -4.76 0.57
C ASN A 46 7.26 -6.14 0.18
N GLN A 47 8.25 -6.18 -0.71
CA GLN A 47 8.98 -7.41 -1.01
C GLN A 47 10.05 -7.72 0.03
N LEU A 48 10.72 -6.70 0.57
CA LEU A 48 11.71 -6.87 1.64
C LEU A 48 11.02 -7.25 2.96
N ILE A 49 9.90 -6.59 3.27
CA ILE A 49 9.17 -6.75 4.53
C ILE A 49 7.68 -6.98 4.20
N SER A 50 7.24 -8.23 4.31
CA SER A 50 5.84 -8.58 4.03
C SER A 50 5.03 -8.69 5.33
N SER A 51 4.13 -7.72 5.55
CA SER A 51 3.16 -7.70 6.66
C SER A 51 1.75 -8.17 6.24
N TYR A 52 1.63 -8.94 5.16
CA TYR A 52 0.35 -9.37 4.61
C TYR A 52 -0.04 -10.79 5.04
N PRO A 53 -1.33 -11.06 5.29
CA PRO A 53 -1.79 -12.42 5.56
C PRO A 53 -1.57 -13.34 4.34
N SER A 54 -1.34 -14.63 4.60
CA SER A 54 -1.25 -15.66 3.56
C SER A 54 -2.59 -15.89 2.86
N SER A 55 -3.69 -15.84 3.62
CA SER A 55 -5.07 -15.92 3.12
C SER A 55 -5.95 -14.99 3.93
N ILE A 56 -6.67 -14.09 3.27
CA ILE A 56 -7.54 -13.12 3.95
C ILE A 56 -8.86 -13.74 4.41
N ARG A 57 -9.36 -14.76 3.70
CA ARG A 57 -10.68 -15.36 3.97
C ARG A 57 -10.65 -16.41 5.07
N THR A 58 -9.48 -16.99 5.33
CA THR A 58 -9.30 -18.07 6.32
C THR A 58 -8.49 -17.64 7.53
N ALA A 59 -7.89 -16.44 7.52
CA ALA A 59 -7.15 -15.94 8.66
C ALA A 59 -8.09 -15.59 9.84
N PRO A 60 -7.69 -15.88 11.09
CA PRO A 60 -8.43 -15.46 12.27
C PRO A 60 -8.63 -13.92 12.31
N PRO A 61 -9.80 -13.40 12.72
CA PRO A 61 -10.07 -11.97 12.74
C PRO A 61 -9.06 -11.15 13.54
N ILE A 62 -8.62 -11.67 14.69
CA ILE A 62 -7.62 -11.00 15.53
C ILE A 62 -6.26 -10.91 14.82
N ALA A 63 -5.85 -11.97 14.13
CA ALA A 63 -4.62 -11.96 13.35
C ALA A 63 -4.69 -10.96 12.19
N LEU A 64 -5.85 -10.84 11.53
CA LEU A 64 -6.08 -9.82 10.50
C LEU A 64 -5.97 -8.39 11.05
N LEU A 65 -6.54 -8.13 12.23
CA LEU A 65 -6.45 -6.81 12.87
C LEU A 65 -5.01 -6.44 13.22
N ILE A 66 -4.23 -7.37 13.78
CA ILE A 66 -2.82 -7.14 14.11
C ILE A 66 -2.00 -6.89 12.84
N LEU A 67 -2.16 -7.72 11.81
CA LEU A 67 -1.46 -7.57 10.54
C LEU A 67 -1.87 -6.28 9.80
N ALA A 68 -3.14 -5.87 9.92
CA ALA A 68 -3.60 -4.60 9.38
C ALA A 68 -2.95 -3.42 10.14
N ALA A 69 -2.92 -3.45 11.47
CA ALA A 69 -2.32 -2.39 12.27
C ALA A 69 -0.81 -2.25 12.01
N VAL A 70 -0.05 -3.35 12.08
CA VAL A 70 1.38 -3.38 11.75
C VAL A 70 1.60 -2.94 10.30
N GLY A 71 0.72 -3.39 9.40
CA GLY A 71 0.72 -3.01 8.00
C GLY A 71 0.53 -1.51 7.77
N VAL A 72 -0.39 -0.86 8.49
CA VAL A 72 -0.59 0.59 8.42
C VAL A 72 0.65 1.32 8.90
N VAL A 73 1.29 0.86 9.98
CA VAL A 73 2.55 1.45 10.46
C VAL A 73 3.64 1.35 9.37
N GLN A 74 3.80 0.18 8.76
CA GLN A 74 4.72 -0.02 7.64
C GLN A 74 4.39 0.92 6.47
N ASP A 75 3.14 0.98 6.03
CA ASP A 75 2.72 1.80 4.88
C ASP A 75 2.90 3.30 5.16
N THR A 76 2.71 3.72 6.42
CA THR A 76 3.00 5.09 6.87
C THR A 76 4.49 5.41 6.76
N LEU A 77 5.36 4.51 7.21
CA LEU A 77 6.81 4.68 7.09
C LEU A 77 7.24 4.72 5.61
N ILE A 78 6.60 3.93 4.76
CA ILE A 78 6.83 3.98 3.30
C ILE A 78 6.42 5.36 2.75
N TRP A 79 5.29 5.92 3.16
CA TRP A 79 4.90 7.27 2.73
C TRP A 79 5.89 8.36 3.18
N LEU A 80 6.41 8.26 4.40
CA LEU A 80 7.46 9.17 4.86
C LEU A 80 8.75 9.02 4.04
N LEU A 81 9.12 7.78 3.70
CA LEU A 81 10.25 7.50 2.81
C LEU A 81 10.01 8.09 1.41
N VAL A 82 8.81 7.92 0.85
CA VAL A 82 8.41 8.51 -0.44
C VAL A 82 8.55 10.02 -0.39
N SER A 83 8.04 10.66 0.65
CA SER A 83 8.17 12.11 0.84
C SER A 83 9.62 12.56 0.87
N TRP A 84 10.48 11.80 1.55
CA TRP A 84 11.92 12.09 1.60
C TRP A 84 12.55 11.92 0.21
N ILE A 85 12.31 10.82 -0.51
CA ILE A 85 12.84 10.60 -1.87
C ILE A 85 12.36 11.70 -2.83
N SER A 86 11.06 12.00 -2.83
CA SER A 86 10.47 13.03 -3.69
C SER A 86 11.08 14.40 -3.46
N SER A 87 11.46 14.74 -2.21
CA SER A 87 12.17 15.99 -1.92
C SER A 87 13.58 16.07 -2.53
N GLN A 88 14.24 14.92 -2.74
CA GLN A 88 15.59 14.87 -3.32
C GLN A 88 15.59 14.87 -4.85
N MET A 89 14.49 14.40 -5.45
CA MET A 89 14.36 14.24 -6.90
C MET A 89 13.52 15.32 -7.58
N ASP A 90 12.93 16.22 -6.78
CA ASP A 90 11.97 17.25 -7.24
C ASP A 90 10.84 16.66 -8.11
N GLY A 91 10.33 15.48 -7.70
CA GLY A 91 9.35 14.73 -8.49
C GLY A 91 8.63 13.63 -7.70
N GLY A 92 7.45 13.23 -8.18
CA GLY A 92 6.58 12.24 -7.53
C GLY A 92 5.47 12.87 -6.70
N LEU A 93 5.25 12.37 -5.48
CA LEU A 93 4.19 12.84 -4.58
C LEU A 93 4.79 13.55 -3.36
N HIS A 94 4.32 14.75 -3.09
CA HIS A 94 4.56 15.45 -1.84
C HIS A 94 3.57 14.97 -0.77
N VAL A 95 4.07 14.69 0.44
CA VAL A 95 3.25 14.24 1.58
C VAL A 95 3.37 15.27 2.71
N ASP A 96 2.25 15.89 3.06
CA ASP A 96 2.17 16.96 4.06
C ASP A 96 2.10 16.38 5.49
N GLY A 97 3.29 16.09 6.02
CA GLY A 97 3.48 15.68 7.40
C GLY A 97 3.00 14.26 7.73
N PHE A 98 3.03 13.95 9.03
CA PHE A 98 2.77 12.58 9.52
C PHE A 98 1.33 12.14 9.33
N LEU A 99 0.35 13.04 9.52
CA LEU A 99 -1.06 12.67 9.44
C LEU A 99 -1.46 12.26 8.01
N ALA A 100 -0.97 12.98 6.99
CA ALA A 100 -1.18 12.61 5.60
C ALA A 100 -0.56 11.25 5.28
N ALA A 101 0.66 10.99 5.77
CA ALA A 101 1.32 9.69 5.63
C ALA A 101 0.54 8.56 6.32
N LEU A 102 0.00 8.80 7.53
CA LEU A 102 -0.78 7.82 8.28
C LEU A 102 -2.07 7.46 7.55
N LEU A 103 -2.83 8.47 7.12
CA LEU A 103 -4.06 8.26 6.36
C LEU A 103 -3.78 7.60 5.02
N GLY A 104 -2.69 7.99 4.34
CA GLY A 104 -2.20 7.34 3.13
C GLY A 104 -1.89 5.87 3.37
N GLY A 105 -1.26 5.54 4.50
CA GLY A 105 -0.97 4.17 4.91
C GLY A 105 -2.25 3.36 5.12
N VAL A 106 -3.26 3.93 5.77
CA VAL A 106 -4.59 3.30 5.93
C VAL A 106 -5.23 3.03 4.58
N VAL A 107 -5.27 4.02 3.68
CA VAL A 107 -5.88 3.88 2.34
C VAL A 107 -5.19 2.78 1.53
N VAL A 108 -3.85 2.77 1.52
CA VAL A 108 -3.09 1.72 0.83
C VAL A 108 -3.38 0.35 1.43
N ARG A 109 -3.34 0.21 2.76
CA ARG A 109 -3.56 -1.08 3.44
C ARG A 109 -4.95 -1.65 3.14
N VAL A 110 -5.98 -0.82 3.26
CA VAL A 110 -7.37 -1.21 2.96
C VAL A 110 -7.50 -1.62 1.50
N SER A 111 -6.89 -0.87 0.57
CA SER A 111 -6.94 -1.17 -0.86
C SER A 111 -6.29 -2.52 -1.17
N VAL A 112 -5.13 -2.82 -0.59
CA VAL A 112 -4.47 -4.12 -0.75
C VAL A 112 -5.33 -5.26 -0.23
N LEU A 113 -5.86 -5.12 0.99
CA LEU A 113 -6.69 -6.15 1.61
C LEU A 113 -7.99 -6.38 0.82
N ALA A 114 -8.62 -5.32 0.33
CA ALA A 114 -9.80 -5.41 -0.52
C ALA A 114 -9.51 -6.15 -1.84
N VAL A 115 -8.42 -5.80 -2.53
CA VAL A 115 -8.00 -6.48 -3.77
C VAL A 115 -7.64 -7.95 -3.51
N MET A 116 -7.04 -8.26 -2.36
CA MET A 116 -6.79 -9.64 -1.95
C MET A 116 -8.09 -10.43 -1.69
N ALA A 117 -9.14 -9.77 -1.18
CA ALA A 117 -10.43 -10.38 -0.91
C ALA A 117 -11.24 -10.69 -2.18
N VAL A 118 -11.10 -9.88 -3.24
CA VAL A 118 -12.01 -9.88 -4.42
C VAL A 118 -11.62 -10.86 -5.55
N GLY A 119 -10.68 -11.79 -5.35
CA GLY A 119 -10.27 -12.73 -6.42
C GLY A 119 -10.32 -14.23 -6.07
N PRO A 120 -10.25 -15.12 -7.09
CA PRO A 120 -10.21 -16.57 -6.91
C PRO A 120 -9.11 -16.95 -5.92
N GLN A 121 -9.47 -17.75 -4.92
CA GLN A 121 -8.56 -18.24 -3.89
C GLN A 121 -7.80 -19.44 -4.45
N PRO A 122 -6.50 -19.61 -4.13
CA PRO A 122 -5.87 -20.90 -4.34
C PRO A 122 -6.70 -21.94 -3.59
N ALA A 123 -7.06 -23.03 -4.27
CA ALA A 123 -7.74 -24.14 -3.63
C ALA A 123 -6.92 -24.59 -2.42
N PRO A 124 -7.56 -24.95 -1.28
CA PRO A 124 -6.83 -25.63 -0.23
C PRO A 124 -6.14 -26.83 -0.89
N GLU A 125 -4.82 -26.88 -0.81
CA GLU A 125 -4.06 -28.08 -1.14
C GLU A 125 -4.71 -29.19 -0.33
N THR A 126 -5.36 -30.14 -1.02
CA THR A 126 -5.84 -31.37 -0.40
C THR A 126 -4.66 -31.94 0.36
N ALA A 127 -4.72 -31.84 1.69
CA ALA A 127 -3.79 -32.50 2.58
C ALA A 127 -3.78 -33.98 2.17
N ALA A 128 -2.69 -34.39 1.52
CA ALA A 128 -2.37 -35.78 1.22
C ALA A 128 -1.31 -36.22 2.23
#